data_AF-A0A249MV36-F1
#
_entry.id   AF-A0A249MV36-F1
#
_cell.length_a   1.000
_cell.length_b   1.000
_cell.length_c   1.000
_cell.angle_alpha   90.00
_cell.angle_beta   90.00
_cell.angle_gamma   90.00
#
_symmetry.space_group_name_H-M   'P 1'
#
loop_
_entity.id
_entity.type
_entity.pdbx_description
1 polymer ?
#
loop_
_entity_poly.entity_id
_entity_poly.type
_entity_poly.pdbx_seq_one_letter_code
_entity_poly.pdbx_strand_id
1 'polypeptide(L)'
;MCLPGEPVHLVPEPHNPSDPRAIAVYSARNIQIGYVRAERAQFIGSMLNRGTLSAIFQSPAKWGATVRVHLDGTEAVLPLPSDSRTADWPPPGSEDAEWWPDFEPGWD
;
A
#
# COMPACT_ATOMS: atom_id res chain seq x y z
N MET A 1 4.67 -15.67 -2.27
CA MET A 1 4.26 -14.46 -1.50
C MET A 1 4.14 -13.29 -2.48
N CYS A 2 3.19 -12.37 -2.30
CA CYS A 2 3.05 -11.19 -3.18
C CYS A 2 4.15 -10.17 -2.93
N LEU A 3 4.62 -9.51 -3.98
CA LEU A 3 5.56 -8.41 -3.95
C LEU A 3 4.82 -7.08 -4.10
N PRO A 4 5.23 -6.01 -3.40
CA PRO A 4 4.68 -4.68 -3.60
C PRO A 4 4.66 -4.27 -5.07
N GLY A 5 3.53 -3.74 -5.54
CA GLY A 5 3.32 -3.32 -6.91
C GLY A 5 2.76 -4.41 -7.83
N GLU A 6 2.76 -5.67 -7.43
CA GLU A 6 2.16 -6.72 -8.26
C GLU A 6 0.64 -6.56 -8.35
N PRO A 7 0.04 -6.87 -9.52
CA PRO A 7 -1.40 -6.79 -9.69
C PRO A 7 -2.12 -7.77 -8.79
N VAL A 8 -3.31 -7.38 -8.34
CA VAL A 8 -4.27 -8.25 -7.66
C VAL A 8 -5.61 -8.21 -8.38
N HIS A 9 -6.31 -9.34 -8.38
CA HIS A 9 -7.62 -9.47 -8.98
C HIS A 9 -8.70 -9.46 -7.89
N LEU A 10 -9.71 -8.63 -8.09
CA LEU A 10 -10.87 -8.55 -7.21
C LEU A 10 -12.03 -9.30 -7.87
N VAL A 11 -12.52 -10.34 -7.22
CA VAL A 11 -13.51 -11.27 -7.79
C VAL A 11 -14.76 -11.29 -6.89
N PRO A 12 -15.92 -10.78 -7.36
CA PRO A 12 -17.17 -10.87 -6.62
C PRO A 12 -17.61 -12.33 -6.44
N GLU A 13 -18.09 -12.66 -5.25
CA GLU A 13 -18.65 -13.98 -4.93
C GLU A 13 -20.13 -13.86 -4.50
N PRO A 14 -21.06 -13.64 -5.44
CA PRO A 14 -22.48 -13.41 -5.12
C PRO A 14 -23.18 -14.60 -4.43
N HIS A 15 -22.59 -15.79 -4.51
CA HIS A 15 -23.08 -17.01 -3.88
C HIS A 15 -22.32 -17.38 -2.60
N ASN A 16 -21.48 -16.48 -2.09
CA ASN A 16 -20.77 -16.71 -0.83
C ASN A 16 -21.79 -16.87 0.31
N PRO A 17 -21.70 -17.94 1.12
CA PRO A 17 -22.73 -18.26 2.13
C PRO A 17 -22.73 -17.29 3.32
N SER A 18 -21.63 -16.58 3.56
CA SER A 18 -21.50 -15.65 4.68
C SER A 18 -21.88 -14.21 4.31
N ASP A 19 -21.50 -13.76 3.12
CA ASP A 19 -21.83 -12.42 2.61
C ASP A 19 -21.95 -12.44 1.07
N PRO A 20 -23.15 -12.29 0.49
CA PRO A 20 -23.35 -12.19 -0.95
C PRO A 20 -22.65 -10.99 -1.61
N ARG A 21 -22.12 -10.05 -0.82
CA ARG A 21 -21.32 -8.92 -1.32
C ARG A 21 -19.83 -9.20 -1.25
N ALA A 22 -19.39 -10.38 -0.81
CA ALA A 22 -17.99 -10.72 -0.66
C ALA A 22 -17.23 -10.53 -1.98
N ILE A 23 -16.03 -9.96 -1.87
CA ILE A 23 -15.10 -9.80 -2.98
C ILE A 23 -13.80 -10.45 -2.56
N ALA A 24 -13.49 -11.59 -3.19
CA ALA A 24 -12.24 -12.29 -2.98
C ALA A 24 -11.08 -11.51 -3.66
N VAL A 25 -9.93 -11.54 -3.02
CA VAL A 25 -8.70 -10.92 -3.52
C VAL A 25 -7.74 -12.04 -3.91
N TYR A 26 -7.38 -12.08 -5.19
CA TYR A 26 -6.40 -13.02 -5.74
C TYR A 26 -5.12 -12.31 -6.13
N SER A 27 -3.98 -12.95 -5.88
CA SER A 27 -2.69 -12.50 -6.41
C SER A 27 -2.60 -12.72 -7.93
N ALA A 28 -1.61 -12.10 -8.58
CA ALA A 28 -1.25 -12.35 -9.98
C ALA A 28 -0.99 -13.84 -10.32
N ARG A 29 -0.71 -14.67 -9.32
CA ARG A 29 -0.48 -16.12 -9.44
C ARG A 29 -1.74 -16.95 -9.13
N ASN A 30 -2.91 -16.32 -9.13
CA ASN A 30 -4.21 -16.93 -8.88
C ASN A 30 -4.35 -17.61 -7.49
N ILE A 31 -3.56 -17.16 -6.51
CA ILE A 31 -3.69 -17.58 -5.10
C ILE A 31 -4.58 -16.57 -4.39
N GLN A 32 -5.65 -17.03 -3.72
CA GLN A 32 -6.50 -16.19 -2.88
C GLN A 32 -5.71 -15.72 -1.65
N ILE A 33 -5.65 -14.40 -1.44
CA ILE A 33 -4.90 -13.77 -0.34
C ILE A 33 -5.81 -13.12 0.70
N GLY A 34 -7.13 -13.16 0.47
CA GLY A 34 -8.13 -12.70 1.44
C GLY A 34 -9.41 -12.22 0.77
N TYR A 35 -10.13 -11.36 1.49
CA TYR A 35 -11.34 -10.69 1.02
C TYR A 35 -11.21 -9.19 1.24
N VAL A 36 -11.88 -8.40 0.40
CA VAL A 36 -12.15 -6.99 0.70
C VAL A 36 -12.96 -6.92 1.98
N ARG A 37 -12.63 -5.98 2.87
CA ARG A 37 -13.40 -5.74 4.11
C ARG A 37 -14.87 -5.51 3.78
N ALA A 38 -15.77 -6.13 4.53
CA ALA A 38 -17.22 -6.10 4.30
C ALA A 38 -17.75 -4.66 4.15
N GLU A 39 -17.30 -3.75 5.02
CA GLU A 39 -17.68 -2.32 4.97
C GLU A 39 -17.39 -1.63 3.64
N ARG A 40 -16.42 -2.13 2.85
CA ARG A 40 -16.02 -1.57 1.55
C ARG A 40 -16.51 -2.39 0.36
N ALA A 41 -16.96 -3.63 0.59
CA ALA A 41 -17.25 -4.58 -0.47
C ALA A 41 -18.35 -4.08 -1.43
N GLN A 42 -19.42 -3.47 -0.92
CA GLN A 42 -20.48 -2.90 -1.77
C GLN A 42 -19.98 -1.77 -2.69
N PHE A 43 -19.15 -0.87 -2.17
CA PHE A 43 -18.60 0.23 -2.96
C PHE A 43 -17.63 -0.28 -4.03
N ILE A 44 -16.70 -1.16 -3.64
CA ILE A 44 -15.74 -1.78 -4.57
C ILE A 44 -16.47 -2.59 -5.65
N GLY A 45 -17.51 -3.36 -5.28
CA GLY A 45 -18.33 -4.09 -6.25
C GLY A 45 -19.02 -3.18 -7.26
N SER A 46 -19.52 -2.02 -6.80
CA SER A 46 -20.11 -1.01 -7.68
C SER A 46 -19.09 -0.43 -8.67
N MET A 47 -17.84 -0.27 -8.25
CA MET A 47 -16.74 0.20 -9.10
C MET A 47 -16.26 -0.86 -10.09
N LEU A 48 -16.19 -2.13 -9.66
CA LEU A 48 -15.90 -3.27 -10.54
C LEU A 48 -16.92 -3.38 -11.67
N ASN A 49 -18.21 -3.24 -11.38
CA ASN A 49 -19.27 -3.27 -12.39
C ASN A 49 -19.17 -2.15 -13.44
N ARG A 50 -18.50 -1.04 -13.11
CA ARG A 50 -18.24 0.07 -14.05
C ARG A 50 -17.01 -0.17 -14.93
N GLY A 51 -16.15 -1.13 -14.58
CA GLY A 51 -14.93 -1.45 -15.33
C GLY A 51 -13.79 -0.44 -15.18
N THR A 52 -13.86 0.50 -14.22
CA THR A 52 -12.88 1.58 -14.06
C THR A 52 -11.90 1.33 -12.91
N LEU A 53 -11.65 0.07 -12.55
CA LEU A 53 -10.87 -0.28 -11.38
C LEU A 53 -9.59 -1.02 -11.74
N SER A 54 -8.47 -0.57 -11.18
CA SER A 54 -7.21 -1.34 -11.15
C SER A 54 -6.73 -1.49 -9.70
N ALA A 55 -6.03 -2.58 -9.40
CA ALA A 55 -5.60 -2.88 -8.03
C ALA A 55 -4.23 -3.55 -7.99
N ILE A 56 -3.42 -3.14 -7.01
CA ILE A 56 -2.09 -3.71 -6.75
C ILE A 56 -1.93 -4.08 -5.27
N PHE A 57 -1.08 -5.06 -5.01
CA PHE A 57 -0.62 -5.38 -3.66
C PHE A 57 0.33 -4.26 -3.19
N GLN A 58 0.05 -3.63 -2.05
CA GLN A 58 0.92 -2.61 -1.49
C GLN A 58 1.90 -3.21 -0.48
N SER A 59 1.37 -3.93 0.52
CA SER A 59 2.19 -4.47 1.61
C SER A 59 1.42 -5.54 2.39
N PRO A 60 2.13 -6.43 3.13
CA PRO A 60 1.50 -7.20 4.19
C PRO A 60 0.94 -6.26 5.26
N ALA A 61 -0.15 -6.67 5.90
CA ALA A 61 -0.72 -6.01 7.07
C ALA A 61 -0.67 -6.96 8.28
N LYS A 62 -0.87 -6.43 9.50
CA LYS A 62 -0.96 -7.25 10.73
C LYS A 62 -1.97 -8.39 10.58
N TRP A 63 -3.08 -8.11 9.90
CA TRP A 63 -4.15 -9.05 9.60
C TRP A 63 -4.49 -8.98 8.10
N GLY A 64 -3.76 -9.75 7.29
CA GLY A 64 -3.96 -9.85 5.84
C GLY A 64 -3.04 -8.96 5.01
N ALA A 65 -3.60 -8.22 4.06
CA ALA A 65 -2.86 -7.42 3.09
C ALA A 65 -3.45 -6.02 2.94
N THR A 66 -2.58 -5.05 2.66
CA THR A 66 -2.98 -3.74 2.15
C THR A 66 -2.95 -3.79 0.64
N VAL A 67 -4.12 -3.56 0.03
CA VAL A 67 -4.30 -3.44 -1.43
C VAL A 67 -4.60 -1.98 -1.76
N ARG A 68 -3.95 -1.47 -2.79
CA ARG A 68 -4.22 -0.15 -3.36
C ARG A 68 -5.10 -0.30 -4.59
N VAL A 69 -6.04 0.62 -4.74
CA VAL A 69 -7.05 0.59 -5.80
C VAL A 69 -7.13 1.98 -6.43
N HIS A 70 -7.07 2.05 -7.75
CA HIS A 70 -7.47 3.23 -8.52
C HIS A 70 -8.87 3.01 -9.09
N LEU A 71 -9.68 4.06 -9.07
CA LEU A 71 -11.13 4.01 -9.32
C LEU A 71 -11.56 4.75 -10.61
N ASP A 72 -10.63 5.47 -11.21
CA ASP A 72 -10.81 6.33 -12.38
C ASP A 72 -10.42 5.65 -13.70
N GLY A 73 -10.09 4.36 -13.67
CA GLY A 73 -9.64 3.57 -14.81
C GLY A 73 -8.15 3.68 -15.11
N THR A 74 -7.39 4.46 -14.33
CA THR A 74 -5.93 4.52 -14.46
C THR A 74 -5.26 3.32 -13.78
N GLU A 75 -4.01 3.04 -14.15
CA GLU A 75 -3.21 2.00 -13.50
C GLU A 75 -2.83 2.40 -12.07
N ALA A 76 -3.09 1.52 -11.12
CA ALA A 76 -2.71 1.72 -9.74
C ALA A 76 -1.20 1.59 -9.59
N VAL A 77 -0.56 2.62 -9.03
CA VAL A 77 0.89 2.66 -8.80
C VAL A 77 1.18 2.76 -7.30
N LEU A 78 2.34 2.24 -6.89
CA LEU A 78 2.80 2.47 -5.52
C LEU A 78 3.08 3.97 -5.32
N PRO A 79 2.78 4.53 -4.13
CA PRO A 79 3.25 5.86 -3.81
C PRO A 79 4.78 5.90 -3.88
N LEU A 80 5.34 7.06 -4.21
CA LEU A 80 6.75 7.27 -4.02
C LEU A 80 7.10 6.93 -2.57
N PRO A 81 8.21 6.20 -2.32
CA PRO A 81 8.66 5.95 -0.96
C PRO A 81 8.72 7.28 -0.23
N SER A 82 7.97 7.43 0.86
CA SER A 82 8.16 8.59 1.74
C SER A 82 9.58 8.46 2.27
N ASP A 83 10.47 9.38 1.92
CA ASP A 83 11.77 9.44 2.56
C ASP A 83 11.53 9.88 4.00
N SER A 84 11.42 8.89 4.89
CA SER A 84 11.23 9.13 6.32
C SER A 84 12.40 9.89 6.94
N ARG A 85 13.52 10.07 6.21
CA ARG A 85 14.63 10.94 6.59
C ARG A 85 14.35 12.42 6.38
N THR A 86 13.39 12.80 5.53
CA THR A 86 13.02 14.21 5.35
C THR A 86 12.20 14.78 6.51
N ALA A 87 11.66 13.94 7.39
CA ALA A 87 10.77 14.37 8.45
C ALA A 87 11.47 14.72 9.77
N ASP A 88 12.70 14.27 10.01
CA ASP A 88 13.42 14.54 11.26
C ASP A 88 14.93 14.47 11.03
N TRP A 89 15.57 15.53 10.51
CA TRP A 89 16.85 16.00 11.07
C TRP A 89 17.33 17.36 10.50
N PRO A 90 17.71 18.34 11.37
CA PRO A 90 17.44 18.35 12.79
C PRO A 90 16.07 19.03 13.07
N PRO A 91 15.36 18.63 14.14
CA PRO A 91 14.05 19.17 14.47
C PRO A 91 14.10 20.66 14.86
N PRO A 92 12.98 21.41 14.77
CA PRO A 92 12.94 22.80 15.22
C PRO A 92 13.26 22.88 16.72
N GLY A 93 14.42 23.45 17.08
CA GLY A 93 14.92 23.53 18.45
C GLY A 93 16.17 22.69 18.73
N SER A 94 16.75 22.03 17.74
CA SER A 94 18.11 21.46 17.88
C SER A 94 19.15 22.58 17.94
N GLU A 95 19.78 22.77 19.10
CA GLU A 95 20.92 23.68 19.28
C GLU A 95 22.26 23.02 18.84
N ASP A 96 22.25 21.72 18.50
CA ASP A 96 23.43 20.95 18.11
C ASP A 96 23.70 20.96 16.59
N ALA A 97 23.76 22.14 15.98
CA ALA A 97 24.30 22.31 14.62
C ALA A 97 25.84 22.38 14.59
N GLU A 98 26.49 22.33 15.77
CA GLU A 98 27.86 22.81 15.97
C GLU A 98 28.89 21.70 16.23
N TRP A 99 28.50 20.42 16.20
CA TRP A 99 29.47 19.33 16.28
C TRP A 99 30.04 18.97 14.90
N TRP A 100 31.12 19.65 14.52
CA TRP A 100 32.10 19.13 13.57
C TRP A 100 33.39 18.83 14.36
N PRO A 101 34.03 17.67 14.21
CA PRO A 101 35.31 17.44 14.84
C PRO A 101 36.31 18.42 14.22
N ASP A 102 36.83 19.33 15.04
CA ASP A 102 37.93 20.21 14.68
C ASP A 102 39.13 19.34 14.30
N PHE A 103 39.30 19.12 13.01
CA PHE A 103 40.50 18.52 12.46
C PHE A 103 41.69 19.40 12.89
N GLU A 104 42.54 18.90 13.79
CA GLU A 104 43.81 19.54 14.13
C GLU A 104 44.97 18.91 13.34
N PRO A 105 45.36 19.42 12.17
CA PRO A 105 46.66 19.12 11.60
C PRO A 105 47.65 20.18 12.07
N GLY A 106 48.46 19.84 13.06
CA GLY A 106 49.56 20.69 13.49
C GLY A 106 50.72 19.86 13.98
N TRP A 107 51.34 19.08 13.08
CA TRP A 107 52.69 18.58 13.28
C TRP A 107 53.63 19.55 12.57
N ASP A 108 54.33 20.38 13.35
CA ASP A 108 55.71 20.86 13.12
C ASP A 108 56.22 21.65 14.34
#